data_AF-A0A415ZPB6-F1
#
_entry.id   AF-A0A415ZPB6-F1
#
_cell.length_a   1.000
_cell.length_b   1.000
_cell.length_c   1.000
_cell.angle_alpha   90.00
_cell.angle_beta   90.00
_cell.angle_gamma   90.00
#
_symmetry.space_group_name_H-M   'P 1'
#
loop_
_entity.id
_entity.type
_entity.pdbx_description
1 polymer ?
#
loop_
_entity_poly.entity_id
_entity_poly.type
_entity_poly.pdbx_seq_one_letter_code
_entity_poly.pdbx_strand_id
1 'polypeptide(L)' 'MRTYRELMELFAANQIPEDTGIMSYTGWECDATVVNGAVWNPEAGIVILLQETTPDDWKEIAEKVRKGGWRQL' A
#
# COMPACT_ATOMS: atom_id res chain seq x y z
N MET A 1 -0.10 7.86 -11.93
CA MET A 1 -0.41 8.64 -10.72
C MET A 1 -1.85 8.39 -10.34
N ARG A 2 -2.09 7.81 -9.17
CA ARG A 2 -3.45 7.79 -8.60
C ARG A 2 -3.72 9.12 -7.92
N THR A 3 -4.90 9.65 -8.18
CA THR A 3 -5.49 10.78 -7.46
C THR A 3 -6.00 10.33 -6.10
N TYR A 4 -6.29 11.29 -5.21
CA TYR A 4 -6.95 11.02 -3.94
C TYR A 4 -8.26 10.23 -4.13
N ARG A 5 -9.09 10.61 -5.12
CA ARG A 5 -10.35 9.93 -5.41
C ARG A 5 -10.12 8.46 -5.78
N GLU A 6 -9.20 8.18 -6.70
CA GLU A 6 -8.88 6.81 -7.12
C GLU A 6 -8.30 5.96 -5.96
N LEU A 7 -7.61 6.59 -5.01
CA LEU A 7 -7.14 5.91 -3.81
C LEU A 7 -8.28 5.56 -2.85
N MET A 8 -9.22 6.49 -2.64
CA MET A 8 -10.39 6.23 -1.80
C MET A 8 -11.33 5.18 -2.41
N GLU A 9 -11.51 5.20 -3.74
CA GLU A 9 -12.27 4.18 -4.47
C GLU A 9 -11.62 2.79 -4.31
N LEU A 10 -10.29 2.70 -4.36
CA LEU A 10 -9.54 1.47 -4.11
C LEU A 10 -9.78 0.92 -2.71
N PHE A 11 -9.76 1.79 -1.68
CA PHE A 11 -9.98 1.41 -0.30
C PHE A 11 -11.42 0.95 -0.06
N ALA A 12 -12.40 1.67 -0.61
CA ALA A 12 -13.80 1.29 -0.53
C ALA A 12 -14.07 -0.07 -1.22
N ALA A 13 -13.51 -0.27 -2.42
CA ALA A 13 -13.66 -1.53 -3.17
C ALA A 13 -13.08 -2.74 -2.42
N ASN A 14 -12.07 -2.53 -1.58
CA ASN A 14 -11.43 -3.56 -0.77
C ASN A 14 -11.94 -3.61 0.69
N GLN A 15 -13.00 -2.86 1.01
CA GLN A 15 -13.61 -2.83 2.34
C GLN A 15 -12.61 -2.49 3.46
N ILE A 16 -11.67 -1.59 3.17
CA ILE A 16 -10.67 -1.13 4.14
C ILE A 16 -11.38 -0.28 5.21
N PRO A 17 -11.27 -0.62 6.51
CA PRO A 17 -11.84 0.19 7.59
C PRO A 17 -11.30 1.62 7.61
N GLU A 18 -12.17 2.60 7.91
CA GLU A 18 -11.81 4.04 7.91
C GLU A 18 -10.74 4.40 8.96
N ASP A 19 -10.60 3.60 10.01
CA ASP A 19 -9.59 3.75 11.07
C ASP A 19 -8.25 3.08 10.73
N THR A 20 -8.10 2.53 9.52
CA THR A 20 -6.86 1.93 9.03
C THR A 20 -5.75 2.98 8.88
N GLY A 21 -4.59 2.73 9.50
CA GLY A 21 -3.41 3.58 9.35
C GLY A 21 -2.84 3.52 7.93
N ILE A 22 -2.38 4.66 7.42
CA ILE A 22 -1.73 4.75 6.10
C ILE A 22 -0.25 5.06 6.30
N MET A 23 0.62 4.25 5.68
CA MET A 23 2.06 4.41 5.69
C MET A 23 2.61 4.40 4.25
N SER A 24 3.79 4.99 4.05
CA SER A 24 4.57 4.78 2.82
C SER A 24 5.59 3.66 3.05
N TYR A 25 5.86 2.87 2.00
CA TYR A 25 6.91 1.85 2.03
C TYR A 25 8.32 2.46 2.08
N THR A 26 8.50 3.70 1.59
CA THR A 26 9.82 4.35 1.61
C THR A 26 9.84 5.50 2.61
N GLY A 27 10.74 5.40 3.58
CA GLY A 27 10.76 6.26 4.76
C GLY A 27 11.32 7.66 4.58
N TRP A 28 11.44 8.21 3.37
CA TRP A 28 12.00 9.56 3.16
C TRP A 28 11.51 10.16 1.83
N GLU A 29 10.26 10.62 1.83
CA GLU A 29 9.73 11.40 0.70
C GLU A 29 9.96 12.89 0.98
N CYS A 30 11.12 13.40 0.53
CA CYS A 30 11.32 14.84 0.47
C CYS A 30 10.53 15.51 -0.66
N ASP A 31 9.94 14.72 -1.56
CA ASP A 31 9.23 15.17 -2.74
C ASP A 31 7.93 14.38 -2.95
N ALA A 32 6.94 15.02 -3.59
CA ALA A 32 5.73 14.36 -4.02
C ALA A 32 6.04 13.24 -5.01
N THR A 33 5.62 12.03 -4.68
CA THR A 33 5.93 10.83 -5.46
C THR A 33 4.67 10.05 -5.81
N VAL A 34 4.79 9.24 -6.85
CA VAL A 34 3.67 8.54 -7.47
C VAL A 34 3.35 7.27 -6.70
N VAL A 35 2.11 7.14 -6.21
CA VAL A 35 1.59 5.87 -5.69
C VAL A 35 1.24 4.94 -6.86
N ASN A 36 1.94 3.81 -6.93
CA ASN A 36 1.77 2.79 -7.97
C ASN A 36 1.00 1.56 -7.47
N GLY A 37 1.00 1.30 -6.17
CA GLY A 37 0.27 0.19 -5.57
C GLY A 37 0.01 0.41 -4.09
N ALA A 38 -0.73 -0.52 -3.49
CA ALA A 38 -0.93 -0.57 -2.06
C ALA A 38 -1.01 -2.02 -1.59
N VAL A 39 -0.55 -2.26 -0.36
CA VAL A 39 -0.80 -3.51 0.35
C VAL A 39 -1.45 -3.23 1.69
N TRP A 40 -2.32 -4.13 2.12
CA TRP A 40 -3.06 -4.01 3.37
C TRP A 40 -2.83 -5.22 4.26
N ASN A 41 -2.57 -4.95 5.54
CA ASN A 41 -2.61 -5.95 6.59
C ASN A 41 -3.82 -5.70 7.50
N PRO A 42 -4.86 -6.55 7.45
CA PRO A 42 -6.04 -6.39 8.28
C PRO A 42 -5.78 -6.62 9.77
N GLU A 43 -4.82 -7.48 10.13
CA GLU A 43 -4.47 -7.76 11.53
C GLU A 43 -3.72 -6.58 12.16
N ALA A 44 -2.86 -5.92 11.38
CA ALA A 44 -2.14 -4.74 11.82
C ALA A 44 -2.96 -3.45 11.70
N GLY A 45 -4.06 -3.46 10.94
CA GLY A 45 -4.85 -2.26 10.64
C GLY A 45 -4.06 -1.21 9.87
N ILE A 46 -3.19 -1.64 8.93
CA ILE A 46 -2.28 -0.74 8.19
C ILE A 46 -2.34 -1.01 6.69
N VAL A 47 -2.45 0.06 5.90
CA VAL A 47 -2.14 0.10 4.47
C VAL A 47 -0.76 0.70 4.27
N ILE A 48 0.06 0.05 3.45
CA ILE A 48 1.32 0.60 2.95
C ILE A 48 1.14 0.98 1.48
N LEU A 49 1.35 2.26 1.17
CA LEU A 49 1.42 2.79 -0.19
C LEU A 49 2.79 2.50 -0.80
N LEU A 50 2.78 2.05 -2.05
CA LEU A 50 3.96 1.65 -2.79
C LEU A 50 4.24 2.68 -3.88
N GLN A 51 5.48 3.14 -3.94
CA GLN A 51 5.97 4.04 -4.99
C GLN A 51 6.67 3.24 -6.08
N GLU A 52 7.40 3.86 -7.00
CA GLU A 52 8.25 3.13 -7.95
C GLU A 52 9.21 2.23 -7.16
N THR A 53 8.78 0.99 -6.99
CA THR A 53 9.50 -0.06 -6.31
C THR A 53 10.48 -0.61 -7.32
N THR A 54 11.76 -0.63 -6.94
CA THR A 54 12.73 -1.42 -7.69
C THR A 54 12.25 -2.88 -7.71
N PRO A 55 12.69 -3.71 -8.68
CA PRO A 55 12.28 -5.11 -8.73
C PRO A 55 12.49 -5.89 -7.42
N ASP A 56 13.42 -5.45 -6.56
CA ASP A 56 13.72 -6.08 -5.28
C ASP A 56 12.72 -5.72 -4.18
N ASP A 57 12.24 -4.48 -4.13
CA ASP A 57 11.15 -4.07 -3.24
C ASP A 57 9.87 -4.89 -3.54
N TRP A 58 9.65 -5.19 -4.82
CA TRP A 58 8.50 -5.99 -5.22
C TRP A 58 8.59 -7.44 -4.72
N LYS A 59 9.80 -8.01 -4.65
CA LYS A 59 10.00 -9.36 -4.09
C LYS A 59 9.69 -9.38 -2.60
N GLU A 60 10.15 -8.39 -1.84
CA GLU A 60 9.88 -8.34 -0.39
C GLU A 60 8.37 -8.26 -0.11
N ILE A 61 7.67 -7.39 -0.85
CA ILE A 61 6.22 -7.25 -0.69
C ILE A 61 5.49 -8.52 -1.16
N ALA A 62 5.90 -9.11 -2.29
CA ALA A 62 5.34 -10.37 -2.76
C ALA A 62 5.55 -11.51 -1.74
N GLU A 63 6.69 -11.54 -1.05
CA GLU A 63 6.92 -12.48 0.04
C GLU A 63 6.01 -12.22 1.25
N LYS A 64 5.80 -10.96 1.63
CA LYS A 64 4.88 -10.58 2.70
C LYS A 64 3.45 -11.00 2.38
N VAL A 65 3.00 -10.79 1.14
CA VAL A 65 1.69 -11.24 0.65
C VAL A 65 1.61 -12.77 0.65
N ARG A 66 2.63 -13.47 0.13
CA ARG A 66 2.71 -14.94 0.12
C ARG A 66 2.65 -15.55 1.52
N LYS A 67 3.24 -14.91 2.53
CA LYS A 67 3.22 -15.37 3.93
C LYS A 67 1.85 -15.17 4.62
N GLY A 68 0.86 -14.56 3.93
CA GLY A 68 -0.55 -14.58 4.33
C GLY A 68 -1.03 -13.41 5.21
N GLY A 69 -0.13 -12.52 5.65
CA GLY A 69 -0.49 -11.36 6.48
C GLY A 69 -0.82 -10.09 5.71
N TRP A 70 -0.55 -10.07 4.40
CA TRP A 70 -0.72 -8.88 3.55
C TRP A 70 -1.52 -9.21 2.31
N ARG A 71 -2.35 -8.26 1.87
CA ARG A 71 -3.18 -8.34 0.67
C ARG A 71 -2.77 -7.23 -0.28
N GLN A 72 -2.59 -7.55 -1.56
CA GLN A 72 -2.42 -6.53 -2.58
C GLN A 72 -3.78 -5.94 -2.94
N LEU A 73 -3.84 -4.61 -3.02
CA LEU A 73 -5.05 -3.84 -3.36
C LEU A 73 -5.07 -3.46 -4.85
#